data_AF-I7ZD77-F1
#
_entry.id   AF-I7ZD77-F1
#
_cell.length_a   1.000
_cell.length_b   1.000
_cell.length_c   1.000
_cell.angle_alpha   90.00
_cell.angle_beta   90.00
_cell.angle_gamma   90.00
#
_symmetry.space_group_name_H-M   'P 1'
#
loop_
_entity.id
_entity.type
_entity.pdbx_description
1 polymer ?
#
loop_
_entity_poly.entity_id
_entity_poly.type
_entity_poly.pdbx_seq_one_letter_code
_entity_poly.pdbx_strand_id
1 'polypeptide(L)'
;MSVATAADLAAAVDRLLLERGELDFFELLLRLKLIDASGGWLAAPDAAADTLDAAHAYASQQGLRAASGAMFLPLPARCRVVMSKSPRSQFDLLRDNQGLYAETQLRDALLDRRFDAARELLARVDDANARGEFTQLIDAATARCEDNDAERIANRLAPLARRRLGDNAAAYLRGLWSALAERRAGLRFDPQRPQDHASHAWLQAGEAARAVDVIAMEPGWHEDAPLLARMAQASAGCGRSGDARLAWMRLCWLHPHAAEQAFDESRADPSLLEHWSDFQSDEAAYETDTFPAWTLIVDPGQRFSVPAEQAPQTPAGELYRAVLALIASGGESNARRRVHALRPALLKHYLGYAANR
;
A
#
# COMPACT_ATOMS: atom_id res chain seq x y z
N MET A 1 -3.66 43.84 -49.03
CA MET A 1 -4.20 43.47 -47.71
C MET A 1 -3.04 43.14 -46.81
N SER A 2 -2.95 43.76 -45.63
CA SER A 2 -1.85 43.56 -44.68
C SER A 2 -1.99 42.17 -44.06
N VAL A 3 -0.99 41.32 -44.26
CA VAL A 3 -0.89 40.01 -43.61
C VAL A 3 -0.66 40.27 -42.12
N ALA A 4 -1.47 39.65 -41.24
CA ALA A 4 -1.32 39.79 -39.80
C ALA A 4 0.11 39.43 -39.38
N THR A 5 0.71 40.25 -38.51
CA THR A 5 2.08 39.97 -38.05
C THR A 5 2.08 38.79 -37.06
N ALA A 6 3.24 38.15 -36.87
CA ALA A 6 3.37 37.08 -35.88
C ALA A 6 3.00 37.52 -34.46
N ALA A 7 3.21 38.80 -34.13
CA ALA A 7 2.80 39.39 -32.85
C ALA A 7 1.27 39.51 -32.74
N ASP A 8 0.59 39.88 -33.82
CA ASP A 8 -0.88 39.96 -33.85
C ASP A 8 -1.51 38.57 -33.72
N LEU A 9 -0.89 37.56 -34.33
CA LEU A 9 -1.32 36.16 -34.23
C LEU A 9 -1.19 35.63 -32.80
N ALA A 10 -0.03 35.80 -32.18
CA ALA A 10 0.20 35.37 -30.80
C ALA A 10 -0.78 36.05 -29.83
N ALA A 11 -0.96 37.37 -29.94
CA ALA A 11 -1.90 38.12 -29.11
C ALA A 11 -3.36 37.66 -29.31
N ALA A 12 -3.76 37.32 -30.53
CA ALA A 12 -5.10 36.81 -30.82
C ALA A 12 -5.32 35.41 -30.24
N VAL A 13 -4.31 34.52 -30.35
CA VAL A 13 -4.34 33.17 -29.78
C VAL A 13 -4.39 33.24 -28.25
N ASP A 14 -3.51 34.00 -27.61
CA ASP A 14 -3.48 34.16 -26.15
C ASP A 14 -4.79 34.69 -25.60
N ARG A 15 -5.39 35.69 -26.26
CA ARG A 15 -6.67 36.26 -25.83
C ARG A 15 -7.81 35.24 -25.95
N LEU A 16 -7.86 34.46 -27.02
CA LEU A 16 -8.89 33.41 -27.18
C LEU A 16 -8.75 32.32 -26.13
N LEU A 17 -7.51 31.96 -25.81
CA LEU A 17 -7.20 30.99 -24.78
C LEU A 17 -7.57 31.49 -23.38
N LEU A 18 -7.34 32.76 -23.07
CA LEU A 18 -7.76 33.37 -21.80
C LEU A 18 -9.28 33.46 -21.67
N GLU A 19 -9.99 33.74 -22.76
CA GLU A 19 -11.45 33.94 -22.73
C GLU A 19 -12.23 32.62 -22.71
N ARG A 20 -11.72 31.55 -23.35
CA ARG A 20 -12.47 30.30 -23.54
C ARG A 20 -11.76 29.03 -23.07
N GLY A 21 -10.48 29.09 -22.74
CA GLY A 21 -9.67 27.92 -22.37
C GLY A 21 -9.33 26.97 -23.53
N GLU A 22 -9.77 27.30 -24.76
CA GLU A 22 -9.54 26.52 -25.97
C GLU A 22 -9.35 27.43 -27.19
N LEU A 23 -8.63 26.92 -28.21
CA LEU A 23 -8.43 27.66 -29.46
C LEU A 23 -9.56 27.37 -30.46
N ASP A 24 -10.52 28.28 -30.56
CA ASP A 24 -11.57 28.28 -31.59
C ASP A 24 -11.06 28.92 -32.88
N PHE A 25 -10.85 28.09 -33.90
CA PHE A 25 -10.33 28.52 -35.20
C PHE A 25 -11.25 29.47 -35.97
N PHE A 26 -12.58 29.41 -35.77
CA PHE A 26 -13.49 30.32 -36.45
C PHE A 26 -13.35 31.75 -35.90
N GLU A 27 -13.37 31.86 -34.58
CA GLU A 27 -13.20 33.12 -33.87
C GLU A 27 -11.80 33.70 -34.13
N LEU A 28 -10.77 32.86 -34.23
CA LEU A 28 -9.42 33.30 -34.62
C LEU A 28 -9.40 33.94 -36.01
N LEU A 29 -10.02 33.30 -37.02
CA LEU A 29 -10.09 33.84 -38.38
C LEU A 29 -10.88 35.15 -38.44
N LEU A 30 -11.96 35.28 -37.65
CA LEU A 30 -12.73 36.53 -37.53
C LEU A 30 -11.89 37.66 -36.93
N ARG A 31 -11.18 37.38 -35.83
CA ARG A 31 -10.35 38.39 -35.13
C ARG A 31 -9.18 38.86 -35.98
N LEU A 32 -8.60 37.95 -36.75
CA LEU A 32 -7.55 38.27 -37.71
C LEU A 32 -8.09 38.86 -39.03
N LYS A 33 -9.41 39.06 -39.14
CA LYS A 33 -10.11 39.62 -40.31
C LYS A 33 -9.81 38.85 -41.60
N LEU A 34 -9.63 37.54 -41.49
CA LEU A 34 -9.41 36.64 -42.61
C LEU A 34 -10.74 36.15 -43.21
N ILE A 35 -11.79 36.15 -42.40
CA ILE A 35 -13.17 35.93 -42.79
C ILE A 35 -14.08 37.01 -42.20
N ASP A 36 -15.25 37.22 -42.81
CA ASP A 36 -16.31 38.05 -42.24
C ASP A 36 -17.25 37.24 -41.34
N ALA A 37 -18.18 37.94 -40.67
CA ALA A 37 -19.15 37.33 -39.75
C ALA A 37 -20.10 36.31 -40.41
N SER A 38 -20.21 36.33 -41.75
CA SER A 38 -20.99 35.36 -42.52
C SER A 38 -20.16 34.15 -42.98
N GLY A 39 -18.86 34.12 -42.68
CA GLY A 39 -17.92 33.09 -43.12
C GLY A 39 -17.37 33.33 -44.53
N GLY A 40 -17.60 34.52 -45.10
CA GLY A 40 -17.03 34.94 -46.38
C GLY A 40 -15.53 35.21 -46.25
N TRP A 41 -14.73 34.69 -47.18
CA TRP A 41 -13.28 34.88 -47.18
C TRP A 41 -12.93 36.32 -47.54
N LEU A 42 -12.31 37.03 -46.59
CA LEU A 42 -11.76 38.36 -46.82
C LEU A 42 -10.33 38.27 -47.35
N ALA A 43 -9.58 37.24 -46.94
CA ALA A 43 -8.21 36.97 -47.37
C ALA A 43 -8.11 35.77 -48.32
N ALA A 44 -6.97 35.65 -49.01
CA ALA A 44 -6.68 34.49 -49.83
C ALA A 44 -6.70 33.21 -48.97
N PRO A 45 -7.41 32.15 -49.40
CA PRO A 45 -7.45 30.84 -48.74
C PRO A 45 -6.12 30.29 -48.24
N ASP A 46 -5.05 30.44 -49.01
CA ASP A 46 -3.72 29.95 -48.64
C ASP A 46 -3.10 30.75 -47.50
N ALA A 47 -3.27 32.08 -47.49
CA ALA A 47 -2.78 32.93 -46.41
C ALA A 47 -3.48 32.61 -45.08
N ALA A 48 -4.77 32.25 -45.13
CA ALA A 48 -5.49 31.81 -43.95
C ALA A 48 -5.04 30.41 -43.48
N ALA A 49 -4.77 29.48 -44.40
CA ALA A 49 -4.22 28.17 -44.06
C ALA A 49 -2.86 28.29 -43.35
N ASP A 50 -1.96 29.12 -43.90
CA ASP A 50 -0.63 29.36 -43.32
C ASP A 50 -0.75 30.02 -41.92
N THR A 51 -1.73 30.91 -41.74
CA THR A 51 -2.02 31.54 -40.44
C THR A 51 -2.54 30.53 -39.42
N LEU A 52 -3.40 29.60 -39.83
CA LEU A 52 -3.90 28.53 -38.97
C LEU A 52 -2.78 27.55 -38.57
N ASP A 53 -1.89 27.22 -39.49
CA ASP A 53 -0.72 26.37 -39.20
C ASP A 53 0.20 27.05 -38.17
N ALA A 54 0.46 28.35 -38.33
CA ALA A 54 1.25 29.13 -37.38
C ALA A 54 0.57 29.25 -36.01
N ALA A 55 -0.75 29.44 -35.96
CA ALA A 55 -1.52 29.48 -34.72
C ALA A 55 -1.46 28.15 -33.96
N HIS A 56 -1.61 27.05 -34.69
CA HIS A 56 -1.56 25.71 -34.13
C HIS A 56 -0.18 25.37 -33.57
N ALA A 57 0.89 25.74 -34.30
CA ALA A 57 2.27 25.58 -33.84
C ALA A 57 2.53 26.38 -32.56
N TYR A 58 2.07 27.64 -32.51
CA TYR A 58 2.21 28.50 -31.33
C TYR A 58 1.46 27.94 -30.11
N ALA A 59 0.18 27.56 -30.26
CA ALA A 59 -0.61 26.98 -29.17
C ALA A 59 -0.03 25.66 -28.65
N SER A 60 0.54 24.83 -29.55
CA SER A 60 1.20 23.59 -29.17
C SER A 60 2.47 23.82 -28.35
N GLN A 61 3.26 24.86 -28.67
CA GLN A 61 4.44 25.25 -27.88
C GLN A 61 4.07 25.70 -26.45
N GLN A 62 2.87 26.24 -26.27
CA GLN A 62 2.35 26.62 -24.95
C GLN A 62 1.73 25.43 -24.18
N GLY A 63 1.75 24.20 -24.74
CA GLY A 63 1.23 22.99 -24.09
C GLY A 63 -0.30 22.87 -24.09
N LEU A 64 -0.97 23.57 -25.01
CA LEU A 64 -2.43 23.72 -25.00
C LEU A 64 -3.12 22.90 -26.10
N ARG A 65 -4.42 22.61 -25.90
CA ARG A 65 -5.25 21.81 -26.82
C ARG A 65 -6.14 22.73 -27.66
N ALA A 66 -6.16 22.52 -28.98
CA ALA A 66 -7.08 23.20 -29.87
C ALA A 66 -8.43 22.46 -29.97
N ALA A 67 -9.52 23.21 -30.04
CA ALA A 67 -10.87 22.68 -30.17
C ALA A 67 -11.38 22.80 -31.61
N SER A 68 -12.08 21.78 -32.08
CA SER A 68 -12.60 21.75 -33.45
C SER A 68 -13.97 22.45 -33.53
N GLY A 69 -13.95 23.78 -33.63
CA GLY A 69 -15.17 24.60 -33.66
C GLY A 69 -15.81 24.82 -35.04
N ALA A 70 -15.05 24.74 -36.14
CA ALA A 70 -15.55 25.20 -37.44
C ALA A 70 -16.07 24.08 -38.36
N MET A 71 -16.97 23.24 -37.87
CA MET A 71 -17.49 22.10 -38.65
C MET A 71 -18.41 22.52 -39.82
N PHE A 72 -18.81 23.79 -39.91
CA PHE A 72 -19.89 24.24 -40.81
C PHE A 72 -19.48 25.27 -41.88
N LEU A 73 -18.20 25.62 -42.01
CA LEU A 73 -17.74 26.52 -43.08
C LEU A 73 -17.32 25.76 -44.35
N PRO A 74 -17.57 26.31 -45.56
CA PRO A 74 -16.95 25.82 -46.80
C PRO A 74 -15.45 26.17 -46.79
N LEU A 75 -14.67 25.35 -46.09
CA LEU A 75 -13.24 25.54 -45.93
C LEU A 75 -12.46 25.00 -47.15
N PRO A 76 -11.45 25.73 -47.65
CA PRO A 76 -10.45 25.23 -48.58
C PRO A 76 -9.80 23.94 -48.05
N ALA A 77 -9.41 23.02 -48.95
CA ALA A 77 -8.90 21.71 -48.57
C ALA A 77 -7.68 21.78 -47.63
N ARG A 78 -6.77 22.76 -47.83
CA ARG A 78 -5.62 22.97 -46.95
C ARG A 78 -6.03 23.42 -45.54
N CYS A 79 -6.99 24.34 -45.40
CA CYS A 79 -7.52 24.75 -44.08
C CYS A 79 -8.13 23.54 -43.34
N ARG A 80 -8.86 22.66 -44.04
CA ARG A 80 -9.40 21.43 -43.44
C ARG A 80 -8.30 20.49 -42.94
N VAL A 81 -7.23 20.33 -43.70
CA VAL A 81 -6.08 19.50 -43.29
C VAL A 81 -5.44 20.06 -42.02
N VAL A 82 -5.20 21.36 -41.93
CA VAL A 82 -4.64 22.00 -40.72
C VAL A 82 -5.56 21.84 -39.51
N MET A 83 -6.86 22.09 -39.68
CA MET A 83 -7.84 21.95 -38.61
C MET A 83 -8.06 20.48 -38.19
N SER A 84 -7.78 19.53 -39.08
CA SER A 84 -7.78 18.09 -38.79
C SER A 84 -6.49 17.55 -38.15
N LYS A 85 -5.45 18.39 -38.00
CA LYS A 85 -4.20 18.02 -37.30
C LYS A 85 -4.30 18.14 -35.77
N SER A 86 -5.43 18.65 -35.23
CA SER A 86 -5.80 18.45 -33.81
C SER A 86 -6.42 17.06 -33.63
N PRO A 87 -6.23 16.41 -32.47
CA PRO A 87 -5.90 14.99 -32.39
C PRO A 87 -6.94 14.09 -33.05
N ARG A 88 -6.44 13.30 -34.00
CA ARG A 88 -6.92 12.02 -34.51
C ARG A 88 -8.23 11.51 -33.88
N SER A 89 -9.21 11.29 -34.76
CA SER A 89 -10.12 10.14 -34.77
C SER A 89 -10.79 9.77 -33.43
N GLN A 90 -11.85 10.50 -33.07
CA GLN A 90 -12.80 10.06 -32.03
C GLN A 90 -13.48 8.71 -32.33
N PHE A 91 -13.38 8.18 -33.56
CA PHE A 91 -13.96 6.88 -33.90
C PHE A 91 -12.99 5.69 -33.77
N ASP A 92 -11.66 5.90 -33.88
CA ASP A 92 -10.67 4.86 -33.52
C ASP A 92 -10.38 4.84 -32.01
N LEU A 93 -10.36 6.01 -31.35
CA LEU A 93 -10.19 6.10 -29.90
C LEU A 93 -11.29 5.38 -29.11
N LEU A 94 -12.50 5.27 -29.64
CA LEU A 94 -13.58 4.50 -28.98
C LEU A 94 -13.42 2.99 -29.14
N ARG A 95 -12.73 2.51 -30.18
CA ARG A 95 -12.38 1.09 -30.33
C ARG A 95 -11.15 0.73 -29.52
N ASP A 96 -10.12 1.58 -29.54
CA ASP A 96 -8.92 1.38 -28.73
C ASP A 96 -9.19 1.53 -27.22
N ASN A 97 -10.21 2.30 -26.83
CA ASN A 97 -10.64 2.41 -25.43
C ASN A 97 -11.62 1.31 -24.99
N GLN A 98 -12.16 0.47 -25.88
CA GLN A 98 -13.05 -0.62 -25.46
C GLN A 98 -12.30 -1.66 -24.62
N GLY A 99 -11.08 -2.02 -25.00
CA GLY A 99 -10.23 -2.89 -24.20
C GLY A 99 -9.89 -2.27 -22.84
N LEU A 100 -9.51 -0.99 -22.81
CA LEU A 100 -9.20 -0.27 -21.57
C LEU A 100 -10.42 -0.10 -20.66
N TYR A 101 -11.59 0.14 -21.24
CA TYR A 101 -12.85 0.23 -20.50
C TYR A 101 -13.30 -1.13 -19.98
N ALA A 102 -13.16 -2.19 -20.78
CA ALA A 102 -13.41 -3.57 -20.37
C ALA A 102 -12.48 -3.99 -19.22
N GLU A 103 -11.19 -3.64 -19.28
CA GLU A 103 -10.26 -3.89 -18.18
C GLU A 103 -10.66 -3.15 -16.91
N THR A 104 -11.07 -1.88 -17.02
CA THR A 104 -11.53 -1.09 -15.87
C THR A 104 -12.78 -1.71 -15.24
N GLN A 105 -13.79 -2.02 -16.06
CA GLN A 105 -15.00 -2.69 -15.59
C GLN A 105 -14.72 -4.07 -14.99
N LEU A 106 -13.73 -4.79 -15.52
CA LEU A 106 -13.33 -6.10 -15.02
C LEU A 106 -12.65 -5.99 -13.66
N ARG A 107 -11.81 -4.96 -13.44
CA ARG A 107 -11.26 -4.64 -12.11
C ARG A 107 -12.39 -4.38 -11.11
N ASP A 108 -13.37 -3.57 -11.48
CA ASP A 108 -14.52 -3.26 -10.61
C ASP A 108 -15.33 -4.53 -10.30
N ALA A 109 -15.63 -5.35 -11.30
CA ALA A 109 -16.33 -6.61 -11.10
C ALA A 109 -15.55 -7.60 -10.21
N LEU A 110 -14.21 -7.63 -10.29
CA LEU A 110 -13.38 -8.43 -9.38
C LEU A 110 -13.46 -7.95 -7.93
N LEU A 111 -13.48 -6.63 -7.71
CA LEU A 111 -13.58 -6.04 -6.37
C LEU A 111 -14.97 -6.25 -5.77
N ASP A 112 -16.00 -6.11 -6.59
CA ASP A 112 -17.39 -6.40 -6.22
C ASP A 112 -17.71 -7.90 -6.12
N ARG A 113 -16.72 -8.76 -6.40
CA ARG A 113 -16.86 -10.23 -6.42
C ARG A 113 -17.95 -10.73 -7.38
N ARG A 114 -18.20 -9.97 -8.46
CA ARG A 114 -19.11 -10.32 -9.56
C ARG A 114 -18.36 -11.14 -10.62
N PHE A 115 -17.92 -12.34 -10.23
CA PHE A 115 -17.01 -13.17 -11.06
C PHE A 115 -17.62 -13.61 -12.39
N ASP A 116 -18.93 -13.82 -12.46
CA ASP A 116 -19.60 -14.17 -13.73
C ASP A 116 -19.58 -13.00 -14.71
N ALA A 117 -19.86 -11.77 -14.23
CA ALA A 117 -19.71 -10.56 -15.04
C ALA A 117 -18.25 -10.31 -15.44
N ALA A 118 -17.29 -10.59 -14.55
CA ALA A 118 -15.86 -10.52 -14.87
C ALA A 118 -15.48 -11.48 -16.00
N ARG A 119 -16.04 -12.70 -16.03
CA ARG A 119 -15.81 -13.67 -17.11
C ARG A 119 -16.38 -13.21 -18.45
N GLU A 120 -17.55 -12.58 -18.46
CA GLU A 120 -18.12 -12.01 -19.69
C GLU A 120 -17.26 -10.87 -20.23
N LEU A 121 -16.69 -10.04 -19.34
CA LEU A 121 -15.82 -8.92 -19.72
C LEU A 121 -14.44 -9.38 -20.22
N LEU A 122 -13.94 -10.55 -19.82
CA LEU A 122 -12.67 -11.12 -20.33
C LEU A 122 -12.67 -11.25 -21.86
N ALA A 123 -13.81 -11.58 -22.46
CA ALA A 123 -13.93 -11.73 -23.91
C ALA A 123 -13.69 -10.43 -24.67
N ARG A 124 -13.75 -9.28 -23.99
CA ARG A 124 -13.58 -7.93 -24.53
C ARG A 124 -12.19 -7.33 -24.27
N VAL A 125 -11.33 -8.03 -23.53
CA VAL A 125 -9.93 -7.62 -23.30
C VAL A 125 -9.11 -8.07 -24.50
N ASP A 126 -8.46 -7.15 -25.21
CA ASP A 126 -7.72 -7.47 -26.44
C ASP A 126 -6.35 -8.12 -26.19
N ASP A 127 -5.64 -7.71 -25.13
CA ASP A 127 -4.34 -8.29 -24.77
C ASP A 127 -4.49 -9.71 -24.21
N ALA A 128 -3.92 -10.69 -24.91
CA ALA A 128 -3.94 -12.10 -24.50
C ALA A 128 -3.23 -12.33 -23.16
N ASN A 129 -2.17 -11.57 -22.86
CA ASN A 129 -1.47 -11.68 -21.58
C ASN A 129 -2.34 -11.14 -20.45
N ALA A 130 -2.93 -9.95 -20.61
CA ALA A 130 -3.90 -9.40 -19.66
C ALA A 130 -5.06 -10.36 -19.42
N ARG A 131 -5.64 -10.91 -20.49
CA ARG A 131 -6.72 -11.89 -20.41
C ARG A 131 -6.31 -13.11 -19.59
N GLY A 132 -5.14 -13.69 -19.84
CA GLY A 132 -4.63 -14.84 -19.10
C GLY A 132 -4.33 -14.55 -17.63
N GLU A 133 -3.87 -13.35 -17.28
CA GLU A 133 -3.65 -12.94 -15.90
C GLU A 133 -4.99 -12.69 -15.16
N PHE A 134 -5.96 -12.04 -15.80
CA PHE A 134 -7.29 -11.86 -15.21
C PHE A 134 -8.06 -13.17 -15.04
N THR A 135 -7.91 -14.12 -15.98
CA THR A 135 -8.45 -15.47 -15.82
C THR A 135 -7.90 -16.13 -14.56
N GLN A 136 -6.57 -16.04 -14.32
CA GLN A 136 -5.97 -16.60 -13.10
C GLN A 136 -6.52 -15.97 -11.81
N LEU A 137 -6.84 -14.67 -11.82
CA LEU A 137 -7.48 -14.02 -10.67
C LEU A 137 -8.90 -14.55 -10.46
N ILE A 138 -9.72 -14.55 -11.50
CA ILE A 138 -11.11 -15.05 -11.42
C ILE A 138 -11.15 -16.51 -10.97
N ASP A 139 -10.28 -17.35 -11.53
CA ASP A 139 -10.19 -18.76 -11.16
C ASP A 139 -9.73 -18.92 -9.71
N ALA A 140 -8.73 -18.16 -9.25
CA ALA A 140 -8.32 -18.22 -7.85
C ALA A 140 -9.42 -17.83 -6.87
N ALA A 141 -10.30 -16.89 -7.25
CA ALA A 141 -11.42 -16.47 -6.41
C ALA A 141 -12.61 -17.44 -6.41
N THR A 142 -12.72 -18.29 -7.43
CA THR A 142 -13.85 -19.22 -7.61
C THR A 142 -13.49 -20.69 -7.44
N ALA A 143 -12.20 -21.04 -7.53
CA ALA A 143 -11.72 -22.39 -7.36
C ALA A 143 -11.92 -22.89 -5.93
N ARG A 144 -12.14 -24.21 -5.83
CA ARG A 144 -12.09 -24.91 -4.54
C ARG A 144 -10.63 -25.11 -4.13
N CYS A 145 -10.41 -25.11 -2.81
CA CYS A 145 -9.11 -25.07 -2.15
C CYS A 145 -8.15 -26.17 -2.63
N GLU A 146 -6.86 -25.83 -2.75
CA GLU A 146 -5.74 -26.77 -2.83
C GLU A 146 -4.86 -26.63 -1.58
N ASP A 147 -4.07 -27.67 -1.25
CA ASP A 147 -3.23 -27.69 -0.03
C ASP A 147 -2.19 -26.55 0.00
N ASN A 148 -1.76 -26.06 -1.16
CA ASN A 148 -0.74 -25.00 -1.30
C ASN A 148 -1.34 -23.59 -1.50
N ASP A 149 -2.60 -23.36 -1.12
CA ASP A 149 -3.30 -22.10 -1.36
C ASP A 149 -2.60 -20.87 -0.76
N ALA A 150 -2.04 -20.96 0.45
CA ALA A 150 -1.36 -19.83 1.07
C ALA A 150 -0.12 -19.38 0.27
N GLU A 151 0.73 -20.34 -0.11
CA GLU A 151 1.92 -20.07 -0.91
C GLU A 151 1.54 -19.55 -2.30
N ARG A 152 0.52 -20.13 -2.93
CA ARG A 152 -0.01 -19.70 -4.22
C ARG A 152 -0.51 -18.25 -4.16
N ILE A 153 -1.23 -17.86 -3.11
CA ILE A 153 -1.68 -16.48 -2.92
C ILE A 153 -0.47 -15.55 -2.76
N ALA A 154 0.47 -15.87 -1.88
CA ALA A 154 1.62 -15.01 -1.58
C ALA A 154 2.58 -14.84 -2.77
N ASN A 155 2.97 -15.94 -3.42
CA ASN A 155 4.08 -15.95 -4.37
C ASN A 155 3.63 -15.74 -5.83
N ARG A 156 2.38 -16.08 -6.15
CA ARG A 156 1.87 -15.99 -7.54
C ARG A 156 0.77 -14.95 -7.69
N LEU A 157 -0.27 -15.03 -6.87
CA LEU A 157 -1.44 -14.17 -7.04
C LEU A 157 -1.20 -12.74 -6.54
N ALA A 158 -0.46 -12.54 -5.45
CA ALA A 158 -0.22 -11.20 -4.92
C ALA A 158 0.59 -10.30 -5.87
N PRO A 159 1.71 -10.75 -6.48
CA PRO A 159 2.41 -9.96 -7.50
C PRO A 159 1.52 -9.67 -8.71
N LEU A 160 0.71 -10.64 -9.13
CA LEU A 160 -0.16 -10.52 -10.29
C LEU A 160 -1.34 -9.56 -10.02
N ALA A 161 -1.95 -9.62 -8.84
CA ALA A 161 -2.96 -8.67 -8.39
C ALA A 161 -2.39 -7.25 -8.30
N ARG A 162 -1.17 -7.07 -7.77
CA ARG A 162 -0.50 -5.75 -7.74
C ARG A 162 -0.29 -5.18 -9.15
N ARG A 163 0.18 -6.00 -10.10
CA ARG A 163 0.35 -5.57 -11.50
C ARG A 163 -0.96 -5.18 -12.18
N ARG A 164 -2.05 -5.90 -11.92
CA ARG A 164 -3.31 -5.73 -12.67
C ARG A 164 -4.36 -4.87 -12.00
N LEU A 165 -4.34 -4.79 -10.67
CA LEU A 165 -5.33 -4.06 -9.88
C LEU A 165 -4.74 -2.80 -9.22
N GLY A 166 -3.41 -2.66 -9.18
CA GLY A 166 -2.75 -1.51 -8.54
C GLY A 166 -3.14 -1.37 -7.08
N ASP A 167 -3.63 -0.19 -6.70
CA ASP A 167 -4.06 0.14 -5.33
C ASP A 167 -5.17 -0.77 -4.80
N ASN A 168 -5.98 -1.33 -5.70
CA ASN A 168 -7.08 -2.22 -5.36
C ASN A 168 -6.64 -3.67 -5.08
N ALA A 169 -5.37 -4.01 -5.31
CA ALA A 169 -4.85 -5.35 -5.08
C ALA A 169 -5.03 -5.82 -3.62
N ALA A 170 -4.85 -4.91 -2.66
CA ALA A 170 -5.00 -5.25 -1.24
C ALA A 170 -6.44 -5.66 -0.89
N ALA A 171 -7.44 -4.95 -1.41
CA ALA A 171 -8.85 -5.25 -1.19
C ALA A 171 -9.23 -6.62 -1.80
N TYR A 172 -8.76 -6.90 -3.01
CA TYR A 172 -8.95 -8.19 -3.66
C TYR A 172 -8.28 -9.34 -2.88
N LEU A 173 -7.00 -9.19 -2.51
CA LEU A 173 -6.24 -10.22 -1.79
C LEU A 173 -6.81 -10.49 -0.40
N ARG A 174 -7.30 -9.45 0.30
CA ARG A 174 -8.03 -9.61 1.55
C ARG A 174 -9.17 -10.62 1.40
N GLY A 175 -9.92 -10.52 0.31
CA GLY A 175 -11.02 -11.45 0.04
C GLY A 175 -10.56 -12.91 -0.09
N LEU A 176 -9.44 -13.16 -0.76
CA LEU A 176 -8.87 -14.51 -0.91
C LEU A 176 -8.35 -15.05 0.43
N TRP A 177 -7.63 -14.22 1.17
CA TRP A 177 -7.09 -14.59 2.49
C TRP A 177 -8.21 -14.89 3.49
N SER A 178 -9.26 -14.07 3.54
CA SER A 178 -10.41 -14.32 4.41
C SER A 178 -11.11 -15.64 4.05
N ALA A 179 -11.30 -15.91 2.76
CA ALA A 179 -11.92 -17.16 2.32
C ALA A 179 -11.04 -18.39 2.67
N LEU A 180 -9.72 -18.26 2.56
CA LEU A 180 -8.78 -19.31 2.97
C LEU A 180 -8.85 -19.54 4.50
N ALA A 181 -8.89 -18.46 5.28
CA ALA A 181 -8.96 -18.53 6.73
C ALA A 181 -10.26 -19.18 7.23
N GLU A 182 -11.40 -18.89 6.58
CA GLU A 182 -12.69 -19.53 6.89
C GLU A 182 -12.69 -21.01 6.59
N ARG A 183 -12.08 -21.43 5.48
CA ARG A 183 -11.97 -22.86 5.15
C ARG A 183 -11.06 -23.61 6.12
N ARG A 184 -10.04 -22.94 6.65
CA ARG A 184 -9.10 -23.49 7.63
C ARG A 184 -9.60 -23.34 9.07
N ALA A 185 -10.78 -22.77 9.29
CA ALA A 185 -11.36 -22.64 10.61
C ALA A 185 -11.56 -24.03 11.25
N GLY A 186 -11.08 -24.19 12.48
CA GLY A 186 -11.16 -25.46 13.22
C GLY A 186 -10.05 -26.47 12.92
N LEU A 187 -9.15 -26.20 11.95
CA LEU A 187 -7.92 -26.96 11.83
C LEU A 187 -6.99 -26.62 13.00
N ARG A 188 -6.47 -27.66 13.65
CA ARG A 188 -5.49 -27.51 14.73
C ARG A 188 -4.18 -26.95 14.21
N PHE A 189 -3.48 -26.24 15.07
CA PHE A 189 -2.13 -25.78 14.79
C PHE A 189 -1.17 -26.97 14.59
N ASP A 190 -0.40 -26.94 13.50
CA ASP A 190 0.71 -27.85 13.22
C ASP A 190 2.03 -27.04 13.20
N PRO A 191 2.96 -27.29 14.15
CA PRO A 191 4.26 -26.62 14.17
C PRO A 191 5.12 -26.85 12.91
N GLN A 192 4.92 -27.95 12.18
CA GLN A 192 5.65 -28.23 10.93
C GLN A 192 5.11 -27.43 9.75
N ARG A 193 3.87 -26.97 9.84
CA ARG A 193 3.20 -26.16 8.81
C ARG A 193 2.44 -25.00 9.45
N PRO A 194 3.16 -24.07 10.11
CA PRO A 194 2.51 -23.01 10.86
C PRO A 194 1.63 -22.14 9.96
N GLN A 195 1.95 -21.98 8.68
CA GLN A 195 1.16 -21.24 7.69
C GLN A 195 -0.22 -21.83 7.40
N ASP A 196 -0.46 -23.10 7.76
CA ASP A 196 -1.75 -23.77 7.53
C ASP A 196 -2.79 -23.44 8.58
N HIS A 197 -2.36 -22.91 9.72
CA HIS A 197 -3.28 -22.41 10.74
C HIS A 197 -4.03 -21.16 10.26
N ALA A 198 -5.33 -21.08 10.53
CA ALA A 198 -6.19 -19.99 10.05
C ALA A 198 -5.74 -18.59 10.50
N SER A 199 -5.05 -18.47 11.65
CA SER A 199 -4.53 -17.18 12.11
C SER A 199 -3.54 -16.53 11.15
N HIS A 200 -2.78 -17.32 10.38
CA HIS A 200 -1.89 -16.78 9.36
C HIS A 200 -2.69 -16.08 8.25
N ALA A 201 -3.72 -16.74 7.73
CA ALA A 201 -4.57 -16.18 6.68
C ALA A 201 -5.38 -14.96 7.18
N TRP A 202 -5.86 -14.97 8.43
CA TRP A 202 -6.52 -13.80 9.02
C TRP A 202 -5.61 -12.57 9.12
N LEU A 203 -4.35 -12.77 9.52
CA LEU A 203 -3.36 -11.68 9.54
C LEU A 203 -3.11 -11.13 8.13
N GLN A 204 -2.96 -12.00 7.12
CA GLN A 204 -2.77 -11.55 5.74
C GLN A 204 -4.00 -10.81 5.16
N ALA A 205 -5.20 -11.13 5.65
CA ALA A 205 -6.42 -10.40 5.31
C ALA A 205 -6.49 -9.01 5.98
N GLY A 206 -5.68 -8.74 7.01
CA GLY A 206 -5.79 -7.56 7.86
C GLY A 206 -6.89 -7.66 8.91
N GLU A 207 -7.41 -8.87 9.17
CA GLU A 207 -8.47 -9.14 10.16
C GLU A 207 -7.85 -9.53 11.51
N ALA A 208 -7.17 -8.57 12.12
CA ALA A 208 -6.35 -8.80 13.31
C ALA A 208 -7.15 -9.37 14.50
N ALA A 209 -8.38 -8.90 14.72
CA ALA A 209 -9.25 -9.42 15.78
C ALA A 209 -9.57 -10.92 15.60
N ARG A 210 -9.93 -11.34 14.39
CA ARG A 210 -10.21 -12.77 14.10
C ARG A 210 -8.97 -13.64 14.28
N ALA A 211 -7.79 -13.12 13.95
CA ALA A 211 -6.54 -13.84 14.19
C ALA A 211 -6.29 -14.07 15.69
N VAL A 212 -6.52 -13.06 16.55
CA VAL A 212 -6.42 -13.21 18.01
C VAL A 212 -7.38 -14.28 18.52
N ASP A 213 -8.65 -14.23 18.09
CA ASP A 213 -9.68 -15.17 18.56
C ASP A 213 -9.32 -16.62 18.24
N VAL A 214 -8.88 -16.89 17.01
CA VAL A 214 -8.51 -18.25 16.59
C VAL A 214 -7.26 -18.75 17.33
N ILE A 215 -6.25 -17.89 17.57
CA ILE A 215 -5.06 -18.30 18.34
C ILE A 215 -5.45 -18.61 19.80
N ALA A 216 -6.31 -17.78 20.40
CA ALA A 216 -6.74 -17.97 21.78
C ALA A 216 -7.53 -19.28 22.00
N MET A 217 -8.14 -19.83 20.95
CA MET A 217 -8.82 -21.14 20.99
C MET A 217 -7.86 -22.33 20.96
N GLU A 218 -6.58 -22.14 20.60
CA GLU A 218 -5.63 -23.24 20.56
C GLU A 218 -5.03 -23.55 21.95
N PRO A 219 -5.16 -24.80 22.44
CA PRO A 219 -4.54 -25.21 23.69
C PRO A 219 -3.03 -25.04 23.63
N GLY A 220 -2.44 -24.42 24.66
CA GLY A 220 -0.99 -24.28 24.74
C GLY A 220 -0.38 -23.26 23.78
N TRP A 221 -1.18 -22.43 23.09
CA TRP A 221 -0.67 -21.47 22.09
C TRP A 221 0.49 -20.57 22.57
N HIS A 222 0.56 -20.34 23.88
CA HIS A 222 1.58 -19.52 24.51
C HIS A 222 2.95 -20.19 24.65
N GLU A 223 3.03 -21.48 24.34
CA GLU A 223 4.27 -22.26 24.31
C GLU A 223 4.84 -22.36 22.90
N ASP A 224 4.06 -22.07 21.86
CA ASP A 224 4.46 -22.17 20.47
C ASP A 224 4.99 -20.84 19.91
N ALA A 225 6.25 -20.80 19.49
CA ALA A 225 6.89 -19.60 18.96
C ALA A 225 6.11 -18.94 17.79
N PRO A 226 5.63 -19.69 16.77
CA PRO A 226 4.90 -19.08 15.66
C PRO A 226 3.55 -18.48 16.10
N LEU A 227 2.89 -19.07 17.09
CA LEU A 227 1.61 -18.57 17.61
C LEU A 227 1.82 -17.34 18.49
N LEU A 228 2.87 -17.31 19.32
CA LEU A 228 3.26 -16.13 20.10
C LEU A 228 3.54 -14.93 19.18
N ALA A 229 4.37 -15.09 18.15
CA ALA A 229 4.69 -14.00 17.22
C ALA A 229 3.44 -13.47 16.49
N ARG A 230 2.53 -14.36 16.10
CA ARG A 230 1.26 -13.97 15.47
C ARG A 230 0.29 -13.31 16.44
N MET A 231 0.20 -13.79 17.68
CA MET A 231 -0.59 -13.16 18.73
C MET A 231 -0.12 -11.74 18.97
N ALA A 232 1.20 -11.53 19.01
CA ALA A 232 1.81 -10.21 19.14
C ALA A 232 1.39 -9.27 18.01
N GLN A 233 1.56 -9.69 16.76
CA GLN A 233 1.17 -8.92 15.57
C GLN A 233 -0.34 -8.62 15.54
N ALA A 234 -1.16 -9.64 15.78
CA ALA A 234 -2.61 -9.51 15.75
C ALA A 234 -3.12 -8.59 16.86
N SER A 235 -2.56 -8.70 18.06
CA SER A 235 -2.91 -7.84 19.19
C SER A 235 -2.51 -6.38 18.93
N ALA A 236 -1.34 -6.14 18.33
CA ALA A 236 -0.95 -4.79 17.92
C ALA A 236 -1.90 -4.21 16.87
N GLY A 237 -2.28 -5.02 15.87
CA GLY A 237 -3.20 -4.62 14.80
C GLY A 237 -4.62 -4.25 15.25
N CYS A 238 -5.07 -4.73 16.42
CA CYS A 238 -6.35 -4.35 17.01
C CYS A 238 -6.25 -3.37 18.19
N GLY A 239 -5.08 -2.76 18.40
CA GLY A 239 -4.86 -1.76 19.46
C GLY A 239 -4.71 -2.34 20.88
N ARG A 240 -4.57 -3.66 21.01
CA ARG A 240 -4.30 -4.36 22.29
C ARG A 240 -2.80 -4.38 22.58
N SER A 241 -2.21 -3.20 22.79
CA SER A 241 -0.76 -3.03 22.95
C SER A 241 -0.18 -3.82 24.13
N GLY A 242 -0.92 -3.94 25.24
CA GLY A 242 -0.50 -4.73 26.40
C GLY A 242 -0.33 -6.22 26.06
N ASP A 243 -1.33 -6.82 25.40
CA ASP A 243 -1.27 -8.22 24.99
C ASP A 243 -0.20 -8.46 23.93
N ALA A 244 -0.03 -7.50 23.02
CA ALA A 244 1.06 -7.55 22.04
C ALA A 244 2.43 -7.57 22.73
N ARG A 245 2.63 -6.70 23.71
CA ARG A 245 3.87 -6.62 24.48
C ARG A 245 4.13 -7.90 25.26
N LEU A 246 3.11 -8.42 25.94
CA LEU A 246 3.21 -9.67 26.68
C LEU A 246 3.61 -10.85 25.77
N ALA A 247 3.00 -10.96 24.59
CA ALA A 247 3.34 -12.01 23.63
C ALA A 247 4.80 -11.90 23.14
N TRP A 248 5.28 -10.68 22.85
CA TRP A 248 6.69 -10.46 22.50
C TRP A 248 7.64 -10.81 23.65
N MET A 249 7.36 -10.39 24.88
CA MET A 249 8.23 -10.72 26.03
C MET A 249 8.29 -12.23 26.29
N ARG A 250 7.15 -12.92 26.16
CA ARG A 250 7.09 -14.38 26.23
C ARG A 250 7.89 -15.06 25.13
N LEU A 251 7.85 -14.52 23.90
CA LEU A 251 8.67 -15.03 22.81
C LEU A 251 10.16 -14.90 23.13
N CYS A 252 10.61 -13.75 23.65
CA CYS A 252 12.00 -13.56 24.07
C CYS A 252 12.43 -14.54 25.17
N TRP A 253 11.58 -14.80 26.17
CA TRP A 253 11.92 -15.72 27.26
C TRP A 253 11.93 -17.18 26.86
N LEU A 254 10.96 -17.62 26.07
CA LEU A 254 10.74 -19.04 25.77
C LEU A 254 11.44 -19.49 24.49
N HIS A 255 11.55 -18.59 23.51
CA HIS A 255 12.13 -18.88 22.19
C HIS A 255 13.05 -17.75 21.72
N PRO A 256 14.18 -17.51 22.41
CA PRO A 256 15.08 -16.37 22.13
C PRO A 256 15.45 -16.24 20.65
N HIS A 257 15.83 -17.34 20.00
CA HIS A 257 16.22 -17.34 18.59
C HIS A 257 15.05 -17.02 17.64
N ALA A 258 13.84 -17.49 17.96
CA ALA A 258 12.65 -17.15 17.16
C ALA A 258 12.24 -15.68 17.36
N ALA A 259 12.51 -15.11 18.54
CA ALA A 259 12.34 -13.69 18.81
C ALA A 259 13.30 -12.84 17.96
N GLU A 260 14.59 -13.18 17.93
CA GLU A 260 15.59 -12.51 17.07
C GLU A 260 15.14 -12.47 15.61
N GLN A 261 14.81 -13.64 15.05
CA GLN A 261 14.32 -13.74 13.66
C GLN A 261 13.07 -12.89 13.43
N ALA A 262 12.14 -12.86 14.38
CA ALA A 262 10.92 -12.08 14.24
C ALA A 262 11.16 -10.56 14.29
N PHE A 263 12.14 -10.10 15.09
CA PHE A 263 12.54 -8.70 15.11
C PHE A 263 13.32 -8.31 13.84
N ASP A 264 14.21 -9.16 13.35
CA ASP A 264 14.98 -8.92 12.12
C ASP A 264 14.05 -8.81 10.89
N GLU A 265 12.98 -9.60 10.87
CA GLU A 265 11.92 -9.51 9.85
C GLU A 265 10.97 -8.32 10.07
N SER A 266 11.27 -7.42 11.01
CA SER A 266 10.49 -6.21 11.31
C SER A 266 9.00 -6.47 11.58
N ARG A 267 8.71 -7.59 12.27
CA ARG A 267 7.33 -8.01 12.55
C ARG A 267 6.71 -7.33 13.77
N ALA A 268 7.51 -6.65 14.60
CA ALA A 268 7.06 -5.95 15.79
C ALA A 268 6.63 -4.50 15.49
N ASP A 269 6.04 -3.82 16.48
CA ASP A 269 5.72 -2.41 16.35
C ASP A 269 6.99 -1.54 16.32
N PRO A 270 6.96 -0.34 15.70
CA PRO A 270 8.15 0.50 15.54
C PRO A 270 8.86 0.84 16.85
N SER A 271 8.11 1.09 17.92
CA SER A 271 8.70 1.43 19.22
C SER A 271 9.47 0.25 19.81
N LEU A 272 8.95 -0.97 19.63
CA LEU A 272 9.63 -2.17 20.08
C LEU A 272 10.88 -2.47 19.24
N LEU A 273 10.83 -2.24 17.93
CA LEU A 273 11.97 -2.40 17.03
C LEU A 273 13.11 -1.42 17.35
N GLU A 274 12.79 -0.17 17.71
CA GLU A 274 13.77 0.81 18.17
C GLU A 274 14.49 0.33 19.45
N HIS A 275 13.72 -0.08 20.47
CA HIS A 275 14.28 -0.65 21.69
C HIS A 275 15.13 -1.90 21.42
N TRP A 276 14.71 -2.75 20.48
CA TRP A 276 15.48 -3.93 20.07
C TRP A 276 16.83 -3.55 19.45
N SER A 277 16.85 -2.55 18.57
CA SER A 277 18.08 -2.02 17.97
C SER A 277 19.05 -1.46 19.02
N ASP A 278 18.52 -0.70 19.99
CA ASP A 278 19.31 -0.16 21.09
C ASP A 278 19.88 -1.26 21.99
N PHE A 279 19.07 -2.27 22.29
CA PHE A 279 19.49 -3.43 23.06
C PHE A 279 20.62 -4.22 22.38
N GLN A 280 20.52 -4.46 21.07
CA GLN A 280 21.56 -5.14 20.28
C GLN A 280 22.85 -4.31 20.20
N SER A 281 22.75 -2.99 20.31
CA SER A 281 23.89 -2.07 20.29
C SER A 281 24.54 -1.86 21.67
N ASP A 282 23.97 -2.43 22.75
CA ASP A 282 24.51 -2.29 24.10
C ASP A 282 25.83 -3.07 24.25
N GLU A 283 26.87 -2.40 24.76
CA GLU A 283 28.21 -2.97 24.94
C GLU A 283 28.22 -4.23 25.83
N ALA A 284 27.22 -4.40 26.70
CA ALA A 284 27.13 -5.55 27.57
C ALA A 284 26.77 -6.85 26.84
N ALA A 285 26.32 -6.79 25.58
CA ALA A 285 25.98 -7.93 24.72
C ALA A 285 25.10 -8.97 25.45
N TYR A 286 23.91 -8.53 25.86
CA TYR A 286 22.98 -9.38 26.60
C TYR A 286 22.35 -10.46 25.70
N GLU A 287 22.03 -11.60 26.31
CA GLU A 287 21.20 -12.63 25.66
C GLU A 287 19.77 -12.12 25.46
N THR A 288 19.11 -12.57 24.40
CA THR A 288 17.76 -12.12 24.01
C THR A 288 16.70 -12.33 25.10
N ASP A 289 16.86 -13.33 25.96
CA ASP A 289 15.96 -13.56 27.11
C ASP A 289 16.01 -12.45 28.18
N THR A 290 17.05 -11.61 28.15
CA THR A 290 17.27 -10.49 29.04
C THR A 290 16.59 -9.21 28.53
N PHE A 291 16.24 -9.17 27.24
CA PHE A 291 15.59 -8.03 26.61
C PHE A 291 14.33 -7.54 27.35
N PRO A 292 13.42 -8.40 27.85
CA PRO A 292 12.27 -7.95 28.63
C PRO A 292 12.65 -7.18 29.90
N ALA A 293 13.71 -7.60 30.60
CA ALA A 293 14.17 -6.93 31.81
C ALA A 293 14.89 -5.62 31.49
N TRP A 294 15.68 -5.59 30.41
CA TRP A 294 16.33 -4.38 29.92
C TRP A 294 15.31 -3.32 29.49
N THR A 295 14.26 -3.73 28.80
CA THR A 295 13.19 -2.85 28.32
C THR A 295 12.52 -2.08 29.45
N LEU A 296 12.33 -2.70 30.63
CA LEU A 296 11.75 -2.03 31.80
C LEU A 296 12.59 -0.83 32.26
N ILE A 297 13.90 -0.83 32.03
CA ILE A 297 14.79 0.27 32.44
C ILE A 297 14.63 1.47 31.50
N VAL A 298 14.67 1.22 30.19
CA VAL A 298 14.58 2.27 29.17
C VAL A 298 13.17 2.81 29.01
N ASP A 299 12.15 1.96 29.21
CA ASP A 299 10.74 2.29 29.19
C ASP A 299 10.02 1.74 30.44
N PRO A 300 10.09 2.47 31.57
CA PRO A 300 9.42 2.08 32.80
C PRO A 300 7.89 2.01 32.70
N GLY A 301 7.28 2.59 31.65
CA GLY A 301 5.85 2.50 31.40
C GLY A 301 5.37 1.07 31.15
N GLN A 302 6.26 0.19 30.65
CA GLN A 302 5.91 -1.20 30.35
C GLN A 302 5.58 -2.06 31.55
N ARG A 303 5.88 -1.60 32.78
CA ARG A 303 5.50 -2.27 34.02
C ARG A 303 3.99 -2.56 34.11
N PHE A 304 3.17 -1.79 33.40
CA PHE A 304 1.71 -1.98 33.37
C PHE A 304 1.25 -2.97 32.28
N SER A 305 2.08 -3.19 31.26
CA SER A 305 1.75 -4.05 30.11
C SER A 305 2.06 -5.52 30.38
N VAL A 306 3.08 -5.80 31.20
CA VAL A 306 3.55 -7.16 31.48
C VAL A 306 3.62 -7.37 33.01
N PRO A 307 2.60 -8.00 33.60
CA PRO A 307 2.59 -8.29 35.04
C PRO A 307 3.71 -9.25 35.46
N ALA A 308 4.16 -9.13 36.72
CA ALA A 308 5.24 -9.94 37.29
C ALA A 308 4.95 -11.45 37.26
N GLU A 309 3.67 -11.80 37.42
CA GLU A 309 3.15 -13.17 37.48
C GLU A 309 3.22 -13.88 36.11
N GLN A 310 3.33 -13.10 35.03
CA GLN A 310 3.43 -13.63 33.67
C GLN A 310 4.87 -14.02 33.30
N ALA A 311 5.86 -13.59 34.09
CA ALA A 311 7.25 -13.96 33.87
C ALA A 311 7.47 -15.44 34.22
N PRO A 312 8.20 -16.20 33.40
CA PRO A 312 8.43 -17.62 33.64
C PRO A 312 9.29 -17.86 34.88
N GLN A 313 9.23 -19.08 35.41
CA GLN A 313 10.10 -19.51 36.52
C GLN A 313 11.49 -19.94 36.01
N THR A 314 12.16 -19.01 35.32
CA THR A 314 13.51 -19.16 34.78
C THR A 314 14.40 -18.03 35.29
N PRO A 315 15.74 -18.14 35.17
CA PRO A 315 16.65 -17.06 35.55
C PRO A 315 16.30 -15.71 34.89
N ALA A 316 15.91 -15.72 33.62
CA ALA A 316 15.45 -14.53 32.90
C ALA A 316 14.17 -13.92 33.50
N GLY A 317 13.19 -14.76 33.87
CA GLY A 317 11.97 -14.30 34.52
C GLY A 317 12.19 -13.83 35.97
N GLU A 318 13.17 -14.39 36.69
CA GLU A 318 13.62 -13.88 37.98
C GLU A 318 14.29 -12.51 37.86
N LEU A 319 15.13 -12.33 36.84
CA LEU A 319 15.76 -11.05 36.52
C LEU A 319 14.71 -9.98 36.20
N TYR A 320 13.73 -10.30 35.36
CA TYR A 320 12.60 -9.41 35.06
C TYR A 320 11.87 -8.96 36.33
N ARG A 321 11.49 -9.91 37.20
CA ARG A 321 10.82 -9.60 38.48
C ARG A 321 11.69 -8.74 39.40
N ALA A 322 13.01 -8.97 39.43
CA ALA A 322 13.93 -8.18 40.22
C ALA A 322 14.05 -6.73 39.70
N VAL A 323 14.11 -6.53 38.38
CA VAL A 323 14.14 -5.19 37.76
C VAL A 323 12.81 -4.48 37.95
N LEU A 324 11.68 -5.17 37.81
CA LEU A 324 10.37 -4.60 38.07
C LEU A 324 10.24 -4.08 39.51
N ALA A 325 10.70 -4.86 40.50
CA ALA A 325 10.75 -4.43 41.90
C ALA A 325 11.71 -3.25 42.14
N LEU A 326 12.83 -3.20 41.41
CA LEU A 326 13.76 -2.07 41.44
C LEU A 326 13.09 -0.78 40.98
N ILE A 327 12.36 -0.82 39.86
CA ILE A 327 11.65 0.34 39.31
C ILE A 327 10.49 0.75 40.23
N ALA A 328 9.73 -0.22 40.74
CA ALA A 328 8.59 0.04 41.63
C ALA A 328 9.02 0.69 42.96
N SER A 329 10.18 0.30 43.50
CA SER A 329 10.74 0.86 44.74
C SER A 329 11.48 2.18 44.56
N GLY A 330 11.60 2.71 43.33
CA GLY A 330 12.40 3.90 43.06
C GLY A 330 13.90 3.69 43.29
N GLY A 331 14.37 2.45 43.19
CA GLY A 331 15.79 2.14 43.30
C GLY A 331 16.28 1.91 44.73
N GLU A 332 15.52 1.25 45.60
CA GLU A 332 15.99 0.90 46.95
C GLU A 332 17.24 0.00 46.94
N SER A 333 18.07 0.13 47.99
CA SER A 333 19.33 -0.63 48.13
C SER A 333 19.15 -2.15 48.07
N ASN A 334 18.02 -2.68 48.57
CA ASN A 334 17.74 -4.11 48.52
C ASN A 334 17.45 -4.59 47.10
N ALA A 335 16.65 -3.83 46.35
CA ALA A 335 16.33 -4.15 44.97
C ALA A 335 17.57 -4.02 44.08
N ARG A 336 18.42 -3.00 44.30
CA ARG A 336 19.71 -2.86 43.60
C ARG A 336 20.60 -4.07 43.84
N ARG A 337 20.75 -4.50 45.10
CA ARG A 337 21.54 -5.70 45.44
C ARG A 337 21.03 -6.96 44.74
N ARG A 338 19.71 -7.12 44.64
CA ARG A 338 19.10 -8.26 43.95
C ARG A 338 19.41 -8.26 42.46
N VAL A 339 19.25 -7.13 41.77
CA VAL A 339 19.60 -7.02 40.35
C VAL A 339 21.11 -7.20 40.14
N HIS A 340 21.96 -6.63 41.01
CA HIS A 340 23.41 -6.85 40.95
C HIS A 340 23.78 -8.33 41.03
N ALA A 341 23.16 -9.09 41.94
CA ALA A 341 23.44 -10.51 42.12
C ALA A 341 23.08 -11.34 40.88
N LEU A 342 21.98 -10.99 40.19
CA LEU A 342 21.54 -11.69 38.98
C LEU A 342 22.30 -11.22 37.74
N ARG A 343 22.37 -9.90 37.52
CA ARG A 343 23.04 -9.30 36.37
C ARG A 343 23.68 -7.94 36.67
N PRO A 344 24.98 -7.90 37.03
CA PRO A 344 25.68 -6.66 37.36
C PRO A 344 25.67 -5.61 36.24
N ALA A 345 25.87 -6.03 34.98
CA ALA A 345 25.86 -5.14 33.83
C ALA A 345 24.51 -4.41 33.69
N LEU A 346 23.40 -5.11 33.94
CA LEU A 346 22.07 -4.52 33.86
C LEU A 346 21.82 -3.49 34.97
N LEU A 347 22.35 -3.71 36.18
CA LEU A 347 22.30 -2.69 37.23
C LEU A 347 23.13 -1.45 36.83
N LYS A 348 24.31 -1.63 36.23
CA LYS A 348 25.12 -0.52 35.73
C LYS A 348 24.33 0.30 34.70
N HIS A 349 23.63 -0.38 33.79
CA HIS A 349 22.74 0.25 32.81
C HIS A 349 21.62 1.06 33.49
N TYR A 350 20.93 0.48 34.49
CA TYR A 350 19.94 1.21 35.30
C TYR A 350 20.49 2.47 35.96
N LEU A 351 21.67 2.39 36.58
CA LEU A 351 22.28 3.53 37.27
C LEU A 351 22.70 4.63 36.28
N GLY A 352 23.18 4.27 35.09
CA GLY A 352 23.48 5.22 34.01
C GLY A 352 22.21 5.93 33.52
N TYR A 353 21.14 5.17 33.30
CA TYR A 353 19.85 5.72 32.87
C TYR A 353 19.22 6.63 33.94
N ALA A 354 19.25 6.22 35.22
CA ALA A 354 18.72 6.99 36.33
C ALA A 354 19.51 8.29 36.61
N ALA A 355 20.79 8.36 36.22
CA ALA A 355 21.60 9.58 36.35
C ALA A 355 21.32 10.61 35.25
N ASN A 356 20.75 10.18 34.12
CA ASN A 356 20.46 11.02 32.95
C ASN A 356 18.99 11.53 32.91
N ARG A 357 18.17 11.17 33.91
CA ARG A 357 16.84 11.74 34.16
C ARG A 357 16.93 12.76 35.29
#